data_AF-A0A238L5P3-F1
#
_entry.id   AF-A0A238L5P3-F1
#
_cell.length_a   1.000
_cell.length_b   1.000
_cell.length_c   1.000
_cell.angle_alpha   90.00
_cell.angle_beta   90.00
_cell.angle_gamma   90.00
#
_symmetry.space_group_name_H-M   'P 1'
#
loop_
_entity.id
_entity.type
_entity.pdbx_description
1 polymer ?
#
loop_
_entity_poly.entity_id
_entity_poly.type
_entity_poly.pdbx_seq_one_letter_code
_entity_poly.pdbx_strand_id
1 'polypeptide(L)'
;MLHQAIMASDKGMQQADFLIAIHTGYRIKEIATLKYVNVSEDSITIHRAKTTTGNRWIPMHSAIKSLVQELMVLVTNYFFLI
;
A
#
# COMPACT_ATOMS: atom_id res chain seq x y z
N MET A 1 8.55 -5.98 6.94
CA MET A 1 7.74 -4.82 6.47
C MET A 1 7.87 -4.72 4.95
N LEU A 2 6.78 -4.45 4.21
CA LEU A 2 6.55 -4.53 2.75
C LEU A 2 7.78 -4.74 1.82
N HIS A 3 8.86 -3.97 1.97
CA HIS A 3 10.15 -4.22 1.32
C HIS A 3 10.69 -5.66 1.44
N GLN A 4 10.56 -6.33 2.60
CA GLN A 4 10.97 -7.72 2.76
C GLN A 4 10.08 -8.71 1.98
N ALA A 5 8.82 -8.36 1.75
CA ALA A 5 7.93 -9.13 0.87
C ALA A 5 8.25 -8.89 -0.62
N ILE A 6 8.69 -7.68 -0.98
CA ILE A 6 9.15 -7.32 -2.34
C ILE A 6 10.41 -8.12 -2.74
N MET A 7 11.31 -8.40 -1.79
CA MET A 7 12.54 -9.16 -2.05
C MET A 7 12.32 -10.67 -2.17
N ALA A 8 11.16 -11.19 -1.75
CA ALA A 8 10.84 -12.61 -1.79
C ALA A 8 10.47 -13.13 -3.21
N SER A 9 10.47 -12.28 -4.23
CA SER A 9 10.18 -12.63 -5.63
C SER A 9 8.81 -13.30 -5.84
N ASP A 10 7.79 -12.85 -5.10
CA ASP A 10 6.41 -13.25 -5.33
C ASP A 10 5.79 -12.39 -6.45
N LYS A 11 5.41 -13.01 -7.58
CA LYS A 11 4.83 -12.30 -8.74
C LYS A 11 3.50 -11.63 -8.38
N GLY A 12 2.74 -12.19 -7.44
CA GLY A 12 1.47 -11.63 -6.98
C GLY A 12 1.67 -10.31 -6.25
N MET A 13 2.72 -10.21 -5.42
CA MET A 13 3.06 -8.96 -4.73
C MET A 13 3.49 -7.85 -5.71
N GLN A 14 4.26 -8.19 -6.75
CA GLN A 14 4.63 -7.20 -7.78
C GLN A 14 3.40 -6.71 -8.56
N GLN A 15 2.47 -7.60 -8.89
CA GLN A 15 1.21 -7.22 -9.53
C GLN A 15 0.36 -6.30 -8.63
N ALA A 16 0.31 -6.58 -7.32
CA ALA A 16 -0.37 -5.73 -6.35
C ALA A 16 0.23 -4.32 -6.31
N ASP A 17 1.55 -4.20 -6.29
CA ASP A 17 2.25 -2.91 -6.33
C ASP A 17 1.89 -2.10 -7.59
N PHE A 18 1.83 -2.75 -8.76
CA PHE A 18 1.44 -2.09 -10.01
C PHE A 18 0.00 -1.62 -9.99
N LEU A 19 -0.94 -2.45 -9.52
CA LEU A 19 -2.36 -2.08 -9.43
C LEU A 19 -2.54 -0.88 -8.50
N ILE A 20 -1.88 -0.88 -7.33
CA ILE A 20 -1.90 0.26 -6.41
C ILE A 20 -1.31 1.49 -7.09
N ALA A 21 -0.15 1.38 -7.75
CA ALA A 21 0.49 2.51 -8.43
C ALA A 21 -0.41 3.12 -9.52
N ILE A 22 -1.04 2.30 -10.36
CA ILE A 22 -1.90 2.74 -11.46
C ILE A 22 -3.13 3.49 -10.94
N HIS A 23 -3.76 2.99 -9.88
CA HIS A 23 -5.01 3.56 -9.37
C HIS A 23 -4.82 4.71 -8.37
N THR A 24 -3.61 4.89 -7.82
CA THR A 24 -3.33 5.92 -6.79
C THR A 24 -2.25 6.93 -7.20
N GLY A 25 -1.52 6.66 -8.29
CA GLY A 25 -0.36 7.45 -8.70
C GLY A 25 0.79 7.41 -7.69
N TYR A 26 0.81 6.44 -6.77
CA TYR A 26 1.93 6.27 -5.84
C TYR A 26 3.21 5.93 -6.59
N ARG A 27 4.33 6.52 -6.15
CA ARG A 27 5.66 6.05 -6.56
C ARG A 27 6.00 4.77 -5.82
N ILE A 28 6.80 3.90 -6.42
CA ILE A 28 7.23 2.65 -5.78
C ILE A 28 7.80 2.82 -4.36
N LYS A 29 8.55 3.91 -4.12
CA LYS A 29 9.08 4.25 -2.78
C LYS A 29 7.98 4.63 -1.78
N GLU A 30 6.90 5.23 -2.25
CA GLU A 30 5.73 5.58 -1.43
C GLU A 30 4.94 4.32 -1.07
N ILE A 31 4.79 3.37 -2.02
CA ILE A 31 4.16 2.06 -1.76
C ILE A 31 4.99 1.27 -0.75
N ALA A 32 6.30 1.16 -0.97
CA ALA A 32 7.24 0.43 -0.10
C ALA A 32 7.28 0.94 1.36
N THR A 33 6.82 2.17 1.61
CA THR A 33 6.80 2.81 2.94
C THR A 33 5.39 3.10 3.45
N LEU A 34 4.35 2.61 2.76
CA LEU A 34 2.96 2.76 3.16
C LEU A 34 2.74 2.05 4.51
N LYS A 35 2.08 2.75 5.42
CA LYS A 35 1.78 2.27 6.78
C LYS A 35 0.29 1.96 6.91
N TYR A 36 -0.04 0.97 7.74
CA TYR A 36 -1.42 0.63 8.08
C TYR A 36 -2.24 1.86 8.50
N VAL A 37 -1.68 2.71 9.38
CA VAL A 37 -2.33 3.93 9.88
C VAL A 37 -2.65 4.97 8.79
N ASN A 38 -2.12 4.80 7.59
CA ASN A 38 -2.37 5.68 6.44
C ASN A 38 -3.43 5.12 5.48
N VAL A 39 -3.97 3.93 5.75
CA VAL A 39 -4.99 3.26 4.94
C VAL A 39 -6.28 3.23 5.75
N SER A 40 -7.36 3.73 5.18
CA SER A 40 -8.72 3.56 5.69
C SER A 40 -9.58 2.80 4.70
N GLU A 41 -10.81 2.49 5.08
CA GLU A 41 -11.75 1.79 4.19
C GLU A 41 -12.00 2.57 2.89
N ASP A 42 -12.02 3.89 2.98
CA ASP A 42 -12.43 4.78 1.89
C ASP A 42 -11.26 5.57 1.30
N SER A 43 -10.05 5.44 1.84
CA SER A 43 -8.93 6.26 1.38
C SER A 43 -7.54 5.76 1.73
N ILE A 44 -6.54 6.33 1.05
CA ILE A 44 -5.13 6.12 1.32
C ILE A 44 -4.44 7.49 1.39
N THR A 45 -3.65 7.73 2.44
CA THR A 45 -2.99 9.02 2.66
C THR A 45 -1.46 8.92 2.54
N ILE A 46 -0.87 9.81 1.74
CA ILE A 46 0.58 9.97 1.63
C ILE A 46 1.03 11.05 2.60
N HIS A 47 1.87 10.68 3.57
CA HIS A 47 2.45 11.61 4.55
C HIS A 47 3.97 11.85 4.38
N ARG A 48 4.64 11.13 3.46
CA ARG A 48 6.09 11.22 3.23
C ARG A 48 6.43 11.19 1.74
N ALA A 49 5.76 12.01 0.94
CA ALA A 49 6.20 12.22 -0.43
C ALA A 49 7.58 12.91 -0.45
N LYS A 50 8.23 12.91 -1.62
CA LYS A 50 9.55 13.54 -1.83
C LYS A 50 9.57 15.02 -1.37
N THR A 51 8.44 15.70 -1.41
CA THR A 51 8.25 17.07 -0.94
C THR A 51 6.99 17.17 -0.09
N THR A 52 6.89 18.17 0.78
CA THR A 52 5.70 18.42 1.62
C THR A 52 4.42 18.57 0.79
N THR A 53 4.51 19.21 -0.39
CA THR A 53 3.42 19.38 -1.35
C THR A 53 2.94 18.06 -1.97
N GLY A 54 3.75 17.01 -1.94
CA GLY A 54 3.38 15.70 -2.49
C GLY A 54 2.49 14.87 -1.57
N ASN A 55 2.32 15.30 -0.31
CA ASN A 55 1.40 14.68 0.63
C ASN A 55 -0.04 14.92 0.15
N ARG A 56 -0.81 13.85 0.06
CA ARG A 56 -2.16 13.91 -0.50
C ARG A 56 -3.04 12.78 0.04
N TRP A 57 -4.32 13.07 0.07
CA TRP A 57 -5.37 12.11 0.35
C TRP A 57 -5.93 11.58 -0.97
N ILE A 58 -6.10 10.27 -1.07
CA ILE A 58 -6.54 9.60 -2.31
C ILE A 58 -7.76 8.75 -1.98
N PRO A 59 -8.92 8.97 -2.63
CA PRO A 59 -10.07 8.09 -2.47
C PRO A 59 -9.73 6.65 -2.87
N MET A 60 -10.26 5.68 -2.14
CA MET A 60 -10.11 4.27 -2.48
C MET A 60 -10.81 3.98 -3.81
N HIS A 61 -10.04 3.54 -4.81
CA HIS A 61 -10.62 3.12 -6.07
C HIS A 61 -11.22 1.72 -5.94
N SER A 62 -12.44 1.53 -6.45
CA SER A 62 -13.19 0.25 -6.33
C SER A 62 -12.38 -0.96 -6.82
N ALA A 63 -11.64 -0.80 -7.92
CA ALA A 63 -10.81 -1.85 -8.51
C ALA A 63 -9.68 -2.37 -7.59
N ILE A 64 -9.25 -1.60 -6.58
CA ILE A 64 -8.18 -2.02 -5.65
C ILE A 64 -8.68 -2.18 -4.21
N LYS A 65 -9.96 -1.88 -3.91
CA LYS A 65 -10.50 -1.94 -2.56
C LYS A 65 -10.32 -3.34 -1.94
N SER A 66 -10.72 -4.38 -2.66
CA SER A 66 -10.58 -5.77 -2.19
C SER A 66 -9.12 -6.17 -1.98
N LEU A 67 -8.24 -5.84 -2.93
CA LEU A 67 -6.80 -6.11 -2.83
C LEU A 67 -6.20 -5.45 -1.58
N VAL A 68 -6.50 -4.17 -1.35
CA VAL A 68 -5.99 -3.44 -0.19
C VAL A 68 -6.53 -4.05 1.10
N GLN A 69 -7.80 -4.45 1.16
CA GLN A 69 -8.38 -5.12 2.32
C GLN A 69 -7.69 -6.46 2.61
N GLU A 70 -7.47 -7.30 1.60
CA GLU A 70 -6.75 -8.58 1.74
C GLU A 70 -5.33 -8.38 2.29
N LEU A 71 -4.60 -7.38 1.77
CA LEU A 71 -3.27 -7.04 2.25
C LEU A 71 -3.28 -6.56 3.71
N MET A 72 -4.30 -5.82 4.13
CA MET A 72 -4.45 -5.38 5.53
C MET A 72 -4.74 -6.55 6.48
N VAL A 73 -5.53 -7.54 6.05
CA VAL A 73 -5.79 -8.76 6.83
C VAL A 73 -4.51 -9.59 6.98
N LEU A 74 -3.76 -9.78 5.90
CA LEU A 74 -2.47 -10.47 5.93
C LEU A 74 -1.50 -9.82 6.93
N VAL A 75 -1.34 -8.49 6.86
CA VAL A 75 -0.47 -7.75 7.80
C VAL A 75 -0.90 -7.96 9.25
N THR A 76 -2.21 -7.96 9.53
CA THR A 76 -2.74 -8.17 10.87
C THR A 76 -2.40 -9.57 11.39
N ASN A 77 -2.60 -10.61 10.57
CA ASN A 77 -2.29 -11.99 10.95
C ASN A 77 -0.80 -12.22 11.21
N TYR A 78 0.10 -11.60 10.45
CA TYR A 78 1.55 -11.71 10.68
C TYR A 78 2.04 -10.85 11.87
N PHE A 79 1.33 -9.77 12.22
CA PHE A 79 1.70 -8.92 13.37
C PHE A 79 1.40 -9.59 14.72
N PHE A 80 0.47 -10.53 14.78
CA PHE A 80 0.18 -11.34 15.97
C PHE A 80 1.15 -12.54 16.17
N LEU A 81 2.04 -12.80 15.21
CA LEU A 81 2.96 -13.95 15.22
C LEU A 81 4.41 -13.59 15.58
N ILE A 82 4.65 -12.40 16.14
CA ILE A 82 5.96 -11.92 16.61
C ILE A 82 5.90 -11.48 18.06
#